data_AF-A0A2P9EXC6-F1
#
_entry.id   AF-A0A2P9EXC6-F1
#
_cell.length_a   1.000
_cell.length_b   1.000
_cell.length_c   1.000
_cell.angle_alpha   90.00
_cell.angle_beta   90.00
_cell.angle_gamma   90.00
#
_symmetry.space_group_name_H-M   'P 1'
#
loop_
_entity.id
_entity.type
_entity.pdbx_description
1 polymer ?
#
loop_
_entity_poly.entity_id
_entity_poly.type
_entity_poly.pdbx_seq_one_letter_code
_entity_poly.pdbx_strand_id
1 'polypeptide(L)'
;MSVLVHAMLVQALAGNAVIAKTPTDGGVACLTLACALAAREGIPVTLVSGSGSELSEALVRAPEIGCVSFVGGRDTGAAVATAVADLGKRHVLEQEGLNTWGIWNHTDWDALTAVVPKPFDYGKQRCTAYPRFVVQRALFDDFLAAYLPAVRTLRVGHPLAVEHPDDPFPRLDLGPVINAAKAKELTDQVTEAVDRGAVPLYRGRPADARFLPGQDTSAYVQPVTLLNPPPSSPLHHAEPFGPVDTIVLVDTEAELLAAMNASNGALVATLSTDDRATYERHGELLVKAVTQGPPGERLPGNFPEYRLRP
;
A
#
# COMPACT_ATOMS: atom_id res chain seq x y z
N MET A 1 -2.05 14.31 -0.21
CA MET A 1 -1.43 14.90 -1.41
C MET A 1 -1.04 13.76 -2.34
N SER A 2 -1.30 13.84 -3.65
CA SER A 2 -0.94 12.76 -4.59
C SER A 2 0.59 12.57 -4.63
N VAL A 3 1.05 11.32 -4.74
CA VAL A 3 2.47 10.97 -4.91
C VAL A 3 3.08 11.72 -6.10
N LEU A 4 2.31 11.86 -7.18
CA LEU A 4 2.75 12.56 -8.38
C LEU A 4 2.97 14.06 -8.13
N VAL A 5 2.08 14.72 -7.38
CA VAL A 5 2.24 16.13 -7.02
C VAL A 5 3.48 16.33 -6.15
N HIS A 6 3.73 15.42 -5.20
CA HIS A 6 4.94 15.46 -4.39
C HIS A 6 6.20 15.37 -5.27
N ALA A 7 6.26 14.41 -6.18
CA ALA A 7 7.38 14.28 -7.11
C ALA A 7 7.57 15.53 -7.97
N MET A 8 6.49 16.09 -8.51
CA MET A 8 6.53 17.33 -9.30
C MET A 8 7.11 18.51 -8.51
N LEU A 9 6.62 18.73 -7.28
CA LEU A 9 7.06 19.86 -6.46
C LEU A 9 8.51 19.73 -6.00
N VAL A 10 8.96 18.51 -5.65
CA VAL A 10 10.37 18.27 -5.30
C VAL A 10 11.29 18.58 -6.48
N GLN A 11 10.92 18.16 -7.69
CA GLN A 11 11.72 18.45 -8.89
C GLN A 11 11.71 19.94 -9.25
N ALA A 12 10.56 20.61 -9.14
CA ALA A 12 10.48 22.05 -9.34
C ALA A 12 11.33 22.83 -8.33
N LEU A 13 11.32 22.42 -7.05
CA LEU A 13 12.15 23.01 -6.00
C LEU A 13 13.65 22.84 -6.27
N ALA A 14 14.05 21.72 -6.88
CA ALA A 14 15.42 21.48 -7.32
C ALA A 14 15.83 22.28 -8.58
N GLY A 15 14.92 23.11 -9.13
CA GLY A 15 15.18 23.95 -10.30
C GLY A 15 14.89 23.27 -11.64
N ASN A 16 14.24 22.10 -11.65
CA ASN A 16 13.86 21.41 -12.88
C ASN A 16 12.49 21.86 -13.38
N ALA A 17 12.31 21.89 -14.71
CA ALA A 17 10.97 21.82 -15.31
C ALA A 17 10.44 20.39 -15.24
N VAL A 18 9.12 20.21 -15.10
CA VAL A 18 8.51 18.89 -14.91
C VAL A 18 7.44 18.61 -15.94
N ILE A 19 7.46 17.42 -16.52
CA ILE A 19 6.36 16.85 -17.29
C ILE A 19 5.84 15.64 -16.54
N ALA A 20 4.56 15.68 -16.14
CA ALA A 20 3.91 14.62 -15.39
C ALA A 20 2.80 13.98 -16.23
N LYS A 21 2.69 12.65 -16.18
CA LYS A 21 1.57 11.90 -16.79
C LYS A 21 0.52 11.60 -15.73
N THR A 22 -0.75 11.87 -16.02
CA THR A 22 -1.85 11.38 -15.18
C THR A 22 -1.87 9.84 -15.12
N PRO A 23 -2.22 9.25 -13.97
CA PRO A 23 -2.63 7.85 -13.93
C PRO A 23 -3.80 7.61 -14.88
N THR A 24 -3.89 6.41 -15.45
CA THR A 24 -5.02 6.03 -16.30
C THR A 24 -6.31 6.04 -15.49
N ASP A 25 -6.25 5.53 -14.26
CA ASP A 25 -7.39 5.47 -13.35
C ASP A 25 -7.22 6.49 -12.22
N GLY A 26 -8.25 7.33 -12.03
CA GLY A 26 -8.35 8.25 -10.92
C GLY A 26 -7.40 9.46 -10.96
N GLY A 27 -7.54 10.35 -9.98
CA GLY A 27 -6.61 11.46 -9.74
C GLY A 27 -6.67 12.64 -10.72
N VAL A 28 -7.25 12.49 -11.92
CA VAL A 28 -7.23 13.53 -12.96
C VAL A 28 -7.75 14.89 -12.48
N ALA A 29 -8.88 14.96 -11.78
CA ALA A 29 -9.44 16.22 -11.32
C ALA A 29 -8.51 16.94 -10.32
N CYS A 30 -7.96 16.20 -9.35
CA CYS A 30 -7.05 16.74 -8.35
C CYS A 30 -5.72 17.18 -8.99
N LEU A 31 -5.17 16.39 -9.90
CA LEU A 31 -3.93 16.70 -10.61
C LEU A 31 -4.10 17.93 -11.52
N THR A 32 -5.21 18.02 -12.25
CA THR A 32 -5.52 19.18 -13.09
C THR A 32 -5.62 20.44 -12.26
N LEU A 33 -6.33 20.41 -11.13
CA LEU A 33 -6.42 21.57 -10.24
C LEU A 33 -5.05 21.96 -9.68
N ALA A 34 -4.26 21.01 -9.20
CA ALA A 34 -2.92 21.26 -8.68
C ALA A 34 -2.00 21.89 -9.74
N CYS A 35 -2.04 21.39 -10.98
CA CYS A 35 -1.23 21.92 -12.07
C CYS A 35 -1.73 23.29 -12.55
N ALA A 36 -3.04 23.54 -12.53
CA ALA A 36 -3.61 24.85 -12.85
C ALA A 36 -3.15 25.92 -11.84
N LEU A 37 -3.12 25.57 -10.55
CA LEU A 37 -2.57 26.43 -9.50
C LEU A 37 -1.06 26.65 -9.71
N ALA A 38 -0.30 25.60 -9.96
CA ALA A 38 1.14 25.70 -10.25
C ALA A 38 1.42 26.63 -11.45
N ALA A 39 0.67 26.48 -12.54
CA ALA A 39 0.78 27.33 -13.72
C ALA A 39 0.43 28.80 -13.43
N ARG A 40 -0.61 29.05 -12.61
CA ARG A 40 -0.99 30.41 -12.18
C ARG A 40 0.13 31.11 -11.42
N GLU A 41 0.89 30.37 -10.62
CA GLU A 41 2.03 30.89 -9.85
C GLU A 41 3.36 30.83 -10.64
N GLY A 42 3.33 30.48 -11.93
CA GLY A 42 4.53 30.45 -12.78
C GLY A 42 5.48 29.28 -12.52
N ILE A 43 5.03 28.21 -11.86
CA ILE A 43 5.84 27.00 -11.61
C ILE A 43 5.89 26.17 -12.92
N PRO A 44 7.08 25.76 -13.40
CA PRO A 44 7.25 25.13 -14.72
C PRO A 44 6.85 23.64 -14.71
N VAL A 45 5.56 23.39 -14.59
CA VAL A 45 4.96 22.05 -14.50
C VAL A 45 3.93 21.87 -15.60
N THR A 46 4.10 20.82 -16.39
CA THR A 46 3.17 20.42 -17.44
C THR A 46 2.54 19.08 -17.07
N LEU A 47 1.21 18.99 -17.17
CA LEU A 47 0.46 17.75 -16.99
C LEU A 47 -0.03 17.25 -18.36
N VAL A 48 0.28 16.00 -18.68
CA VAL A 48 -0.22 15.31 -19.88
C VAL A 48 -1.09 14.13 -19.48
N SER A 49 -2.05 13.79 -20.33
CA SER A 49 -2.93 12.63 -20.16
C SER A 49 -2.93 11.78 -21.42
N GLY A 50 -3.06 10.47 -21.25
CA GLY A 50 -2.98 9.49 -22.33
C GLY A 50 -2.46 8.15 -21.84
N SER A 51 -2.50 7.15 -22.72
CA SER A 51 -2.01 5.82 -22.38
C SER A 51 -0.49 5.86 -22.15
N GLY A 52 0.00 5.03 -21.23
CA GLY A 52 1.44 4.89 -21.02
C GLY A 52 2.14 4.39 -22.29
N SER A 53 1.55 3.41 -22.97
CA SER A 53 2.09 2.84 -24.22
C SER A 53 2.31 3.87 -25.33
N GLU A 54 1.44 4.87 -25.47
CA GLU A 54 1.60 5.91 -26.49
C GLU A 54 2.62 6.97 -26.09
N LEU A 55 2.68 7.29 -24.79
CA LEU A 55 3.50 8.40 -24.28
C LEU A 55 4.90 7.97 -23.83
N SER A 56 5.14 6.68 -23.59
CA SER A 56 6.41 6.18 -23.02
C SER A 56 7.62 6.56 -23.85
N GLU A 57 7.56 6.47 -25.18
CA GLU A 57 8.72 6.84 -26.02
C GLU A 57 9.15 8.29 -25.78
N ALA A 58 8.19 9.22 -25.79
CA ALA A 58 8.44 10.63 -25.57
C ALA A 58 8.79 10.97 -24.11
N LEU A 59 8.14 10.33 -23.14
CA LEU A 59 8.31 10.68 -21.73
C LEU A 59 9.48 9.95 -21.05
N VAL A 60 9.92 8.82 -21.60
CA VAL A 60 10.99 7.98 -21.01
C VAL A 60 12.28 8.10 -21.82
N ARG A 61 12.23 8.01 -23.15
CA ARG A 61 13.45 7.89 -23.99
C ARG A 61 13.95 9.22 -24.57
N ALA A 62 13.08 10.21 -24.78
CA ALA A 62 13.44 11.46 -25.43
C ALA A 62 14.71 12.11 -24.84
N PRO A 63 15.67 12.57 -25.68
CA PRO A 63 16.98 13.06 -25.21
C PRO A 63 16.89 14.31 -24.33
N GLU A 64 15.80 15.08 -24.44
CA GLU A 64 15.54 16.27 -23.62
C GLU A 64 15.19 15.94 -22.16
N ILE A 65 14.77 14.70 -21.87
CA ILE A 65 14.42 14.27 -20.52
C ILE A 65 15.70 13.88 -19.75
N GLY A 66 16.07 14.69 -18.76
CA GLY A 66 17.27 14.46 -17.94
C GLY A 66 17.11 13.47 -16.78
N CYS A 67 15.86 13.13 -16.40
CA CYS A 67 15.55 12.18 -15.34
C CYS A 67 14.14 11.59 -15.52
N VAL A 68 13.96 10.29 -15.23
CA VAL A 68 12.65 9.63 -15.19
C VAL A 68 12.31 9.24 -13.75
N SER A 69 11.15 9.68 -13.25
CA SER A 69 10.62 9.25 -11.95
C SER A 69 9.35 8.44 -12.19
N PHE A 70 9.39 7.14 -11.91
CA PHE A 70 8.26 6.23 -12.09
C PHE A 70 7.80 5.66 -10.75
N VAL A 71 6.47 5.67 -10.54
CA VAL A 71 5.83 5.01 -9.41
C VAL A 71 4.70 4.13 -9.95
N GLY A 72 4.74 2.82 -9.69
CA GLY A 72 3.69 1.91 -10.17
C GLY A 72 4.06 0.43 -10.09
N GLY A 73 3.34 -0.39 -10.84
CA GLY A 73 3.53 -1.84 -10.83
C GLY A 73 4.92 -2.28 -11.32
N ARG A 74 5.35 -3.46 -10.88
CA ARG A 74 6.72 -3.94 -11.11
C ARG A 74 7.03 -4.15 -12.59
N ASP A 75 6.11 -4.71 -13.36
CA ASP A 75 6.31 -4.98 -14.79
C ASP A 75 6.54 -3.70 -15.60
N THR A 76 5.72 -2.67 -15.36
CA THR A 76 5.88 -1.36 -16.02
C THR A 76 7.19 -0.70 -15.60
N GLY A 77 7.55 -0.75 -14.32
CA GLY A 77 8.82 -0.21 -13.85
C GLY A 77 10.04 -0.92 -14.45
N ALA A 78 9.97 -2.25 -14.64
CA ALA A 78 11.01 -3.01 -15.34
C ALA A 78 11.11 -2.62 -16.82
N ALA A 79 9.98 -2.36 -17.48
CA ALA A 79 9.95 -1.84 -18.84
C ALA A 79 10.59 -0.44 -18.93
N VAL A 80 10.31 0.45 -17.97
CA VAL A 80 10.98 1.76 -17.87
C VAL A 80 12.48 1.61 -17.66
N ALA A 81 12.91 0.77 -16.73
CA ALA A 81 14.32 0.49 -16.46
C ALA A 81 15.06 0.01 -17.73
N THR A 82 14.44 -0.93 -18.45
CA THR A 82 14.97 -1.45 -19.71
C THR A 82 15.04 -0.36 -20.77
N ALA A 83 14.01 0.48 -20.87
CA ALA A 83 13.93 1.57 -21.83
C ALA A 83 14.92 2.71 -21.57
N VAL A 84 15.60 2.76 -20.42
CA VAL A 84 16.62 3.80 -20.15
C VAL A 84 18.04 3.24 -20.04
N ALA A 85 18.20 1.93 -20.12
CA ALA A 85 19.46 1.23 -19.86
C ALA A 85 20.60 1.65 -20.80
N ASP A 86 20.30 1.95 -22.07
CA ASP A 86 21.24 2.39 -23.11
C ASP A 86 21.51 3.89 -23.13
N LEU A 87 20.76 4.68 -22.34
CA LEU A 87 20.74 6.14 -22.46
C LEU A 87 21.59 6.86 -21.39
N GLY A 88 22.07 6.14 -20.36
CA GLY A 88 22.73 6.76 -19.21
C GLY A 88 21.83 7.74 -18.44
N LYS A 89 20.51 7.66 -18.63
CA LYS A 89 19.52 8.57 -18.07
C LYS A 89 19.30 8.26 -16.59
N ARG A 90 19.34 9.29 -15.75
CA ARG A 90 18.98 9.15 -14.33
C ARG A 90 17.54 8.67 -14.22
N HIS A 91 17.29 7.72 -13.34
CA HIS A 91 15.94 7.25 -13.11
C HIS A 91 15.74 6.82 -11.66
N VAL A 92 14.50 6.96 -11.20
CA VAL A 92 14.01 6.53 -9.89
C VAL A 92 12.78 5.68 -10.13
N LEU A 93 12.75 4.49 -9.55
CA LEU A 93 11.66 3.53 -9.68
C LEU A 93 11.16 3.17 -8.28
N GLU A 94 9.92 3.54 -8.00
CA GLU A 94 9.21 3.11 -6.80
C GLU A 94 8.18 2.08 -7.25
N GLN A 95 8.39 0.82 -6.87
CA GLN A 95 7.60 -0.31 -7.34
C GLN A 95 6.84 -0.97 -6.20
N GLU A 96 5.78 -1.69 -6.55
CA GLU A 96 5.05 -2.52 -5.59
C GLU A 96 5.95 -3.57 -4.93
N GLY A 97 5.59 -3.96 -3.71
CA GLY A 97 6.32 -4.93 -2.91
C GLY A 97 5.44 -5.46 -1.79
N LEU A 98 5.75 -6.65 -1.30
CA LEU A 98 4.97 -7.27 -0.25
C LEU A 98 5.51 -6.86 1.12
N ASN A 99 4.95 -5.77 1.65
CA ASN A 99 5.29 -5.28 2.98
C ASN A 99 4.79 -6.22 4.08
N THR A 100 5.55 -6.32 5.16
CA THR A 100 5.27 -7.29 6.23
C THR A 100 5.27 -6.65 7.61
N TRP A 101 4.43 -7.21 8.49
CA TRP A 101 4.38 -6.90 9.92
C TRP A 101 4.72 -8.17 10.71
N GLY A 102 5.94 -8.22 11.26
CA GLY A 102 6.39 -9.31 12.13
C GLY A 102 5.82 -9.18 13.54
N ILE A 103 5.39 -10.30 14.14
CA ILE A 103 4.95 -10.39 15.54
C ILE A 103 5.84 -11.44 16.22
N TRP A 104 6.74 -10.99 17.10
CA TRP A 104 7.75 -11.83 17.73
C TRP A 104 7.98 -11.42 19.17
N ASN A 105 7.83 -12.31 20.15
CA ASN A 105 7.94 -12.00 21.58
C ASN A 105 7.21 -10.69 21.96
N HIS A 106 5.95 -10.56 21.55
CA HIS A 106 5.12 -9.36 21.73
C HIS A 106 4.03 -9.60 22.77
N THR A 107 3.76 -8.62 23.63
CA THR A 107 2.71 -8.74 24.66
C THR A 107 1.70 -7.59 24.71
N ASP A 108 1.97 -6.44 24.10
CA ASP A 108 1.03 -5.30 24.07
C ASP A 108 -0.05 -5.46 22.99
N TRP A 109 -0.98 -6.37 23.24
CA TRP A 109 -2.06 -6.72 22.30
C TRP A 109 -3.08 -5.60 22.13
N ASP A 110 -3.36 -4.81 23.17
CA ASP A 110 -4.30 -3.69 23.12
C ASP A 110 -3.83 -2.63 22.12
N ALA A 111 -2.52 -2.29 22.15
CA ALA A 111 -1.96 -1.35 21.20
C ALA A 111 -1.98 -1.89 19.77
N LEU A 112 -1.78 -3.19 19.56
CA LEU A 112 -1.92 -3.84 18.25
C LEU A 112 -3.36 -3.75 17.74
N THR A 113 -4.34 -4.14 18.55
CA THR A 113 -5.78 -4.05 18.23
C THR A 113 -6.18 -2.64 17.80
N ALA A 114 -5.67 -1.60 18.48
CA ALA A 114 -5.99 -0.21 18.16
C ALA A 114 -5.46 0.27 16.80
N VAL A 115 -4.40 -0.34 16.25
CA VAL A 115 -3.76 0.11 15.01
C VAL A 115 -4.09 -0.75 13.79
N VAL A 116 -4.53 -2.00 13.98
CA VAL A 116 -4.91 -2.93 12.90
C VAL A 116 -5.90 -2.35 11.88
N PRO A 117 -6.86 -1.48 12.24
CA PRO A 117 -7.75 -0.88 11.24
C PRO A 117 -7.06 0.11 10.29
N LYS A 118 -6.00 0.82 10.73
CA LYS A 118 -5.39 1.93 9.96
C LYS A 118 -4.81 1.53 8.60
N PRO A 119 -4.16 0.35 8.42
CA PRO A 119 -3.73 -0.11 7.11
C PRO A 119 -4.83 -0.27 6.06
N PHE A 120 -6.11 -0.31 6.44
CA PHE A 120 -7.22 -0.45 5.49
C PHE A 120 -7.64 0.86 4.81
N ASP A 121 -7.09 2.01 5.23
CA ASP A 121 -7.28 3.29 4.56
C ASP A 121 -7.06 3.18 3.05
N TYR A 122 -7.81 3.97 2.26
CA TYR A 122 -7.79 3.92 0.79
C TYR A 122 -8.12 2.54 0.19
N GLY A 123 -8.88 1.70 0.91
CA GLY A 123 -9.14 0.33 0.50
C GLY A 123 -7.87 -0.52 0.49
N LYS A 124 -6.89 -0.16 1.33
CA LYS A 124 -5.55 -0.76 1.41
C LYS A 124 -4.72 -0.65 0.11
N GLN A 125 -5.12 0.23 -0.81
CA GLN A 125 -4.37 0.55 -2.03
C GLN A 125 -3.29 1.60 -1.75
N ARG A 126 -2.35 1.24 -0.89
CA ARG A 126 -1.24 2.10 -0.46
C ARG A 126 0.03 1.25 -0.48
N CYS A 127 1.06 1.70 -1.20
CA CYS A 127 2.35 1.00 -1.33
C CYS A 127 3.12 0.77 -0.01
N THR A 128 2.63 1.34 1.09
CA THR A 128 3.18 1.20 2.45
C THR A 128 2.18 0.57 3.43
N ALA A 129 1.10 -0.03 2.92
CA ALA A 129 0.22 -0.87 3.74
C ALA A 129 0.91 -2.21 4.03
N TYR A 130 0.54 -2.86 5.14
CA TYR A 130 1.04 -4.18 5.52
C TYR A 130 -0.05 -5.22 5.25
N PRO A 131 -0.02 -5.93 4.10
CA PRO A 131 -0.96 -7.01 3.78
C PRO A 131 -0.53 -8.39 4.31
N ARG A 132 0.66 -8.50 4.91
CA ARG A 132 1.15 -9.75 5.50
C ARG A 132 1.58 -9.57 6.95
N PHE A 133 1.01 -10.39 7.82
CA PHE A 133 1.50 -10.60 9.17
C PHE A 133 2.35 -11.88 9.21
N VAL A 134 3.52 -11.82 9.83
CA VAL A 134 4.37 -12.99 10.08
C VAL A 134 4.46 -13.17 11.59
N VAL A 135 3.83 -14.23 12.10
CA VAL A 135 3.52 -14.37 13.52
C VAL A 135 4.25 -15.56 14.10
N GLN A 136 4.95 -15.35 15.22
CA GLN A 136 5.52 -16.44 16.01
C GLN A 136 4.41 -17.41 16.42
N ARG A 137 4.56 -18.69 16.11
CA ARG A 137 3.50 -19.70 16.29
C ARG A 137 2.94 -19.73 17.70
N ALA A 138 3.80 -19.60 18.71
CA ALA A 138 3.39 -19.59 20.11
C ALA A 138 2.46 -18.42 20.48
N LEU A 139 2.45 -17.33 19.71
CA LEU A 139 1.62 -16.14 19.92
C LEU A 139 0.38 -16.12 19.02
N PHE A 140 0.13 -17.18 18.23
CA PHE A 140 -0.92 -17.14 17.22
C PHE A 140 -2.32 -16.94 17.81
N ASP A 141 -2.61 -17.61 18.92
CA ASP A 141 -3.92 -17.51 19.58
C ASP A 141 -4.16 -16.09 20.12
N ASP A 142 -3.17 -15.52 20.81
CA ASP A 142 -3.23 -14.14 21.33
C ASP A 142 -3.32 -13.11 20.20
N PHE A 143 -2.55 -13.31 19.12
CA PHE A 143 -2.62 -12.48 17.92
C PHE A 143 -4.02 -12.51 17.31
N LEU A 144 -4.65 -13.69 17.14
CA LEU A 144 -6.00 -13.78 16.61
C LEU A 144 -7.04 -13.13 17.53
N ALA A 145 -6.88 -13.28 18.85
CA ALA A 145 -7.72 -12.65 19.85
C ALA A 145 -7.63 -11.11 19.78
N ALA A 146 -6.47 -10.56 19.42
CA ALA A 146 -6.27 -9.13 19.21
C ALA A 146 -6.73 -8.63 17.81
N TYR A 147 -6.41 -9.39 16.76
CA TYR A 147 -6.57 -9.00 15.37
C TYR A 147 -8.02 -9.12 14.87
N LEU A 148 -8.69 -10.24 15.12
CA LEU A 148 -10.03 -10.49 14.57
C LEU A 148 -11.07 -9.48 15.07
N PRO A 149 -11.09 -9.09 16.37
CA PRO A 149 -11.98 -8.01 16.81
C PRO A 149 -11.74 -6.70 16.08
N ALA A 150 -10.47 -6.32 15.86
CA ALA A 150 -10.13 -5.09 15.16
C ALA A 150 -10.59 -5.08 13.69
N VAL A 151 -10.34 -6.16 12.95
CA VAL A 151 -10.78 -6.25 11.54
C VAL A 151 -12.31 -6.28 11.44
N ARG A 152 -13.00 -6.87 12.42
CA ARG A 152 -14.48 -6.84 12.48
C ARG A 152 -15.07 -5.45 12.70
N THR A 153 -14.29 -4.47 13.19
CA THR A 153 -14.79 -3.10 13.34
C THR A 153 -14.81 -2.30 12.03
N LEU A 154 -14.15 -2.81 10.98
CA LEU A 154 -14.02 -2.10 9.71
C LEU A 154 -15.37 -1.86 9.04
N ARG A 155 -15.60 -0.61 8.65
CA ARG A 155 -16.83 -0.14 8.00
C ARG A 155 -16.56 0.16 6.54
N VAL A 156 -17.22 -0.60 5.67
CA VAL A 156 -17.16 -0.41 4.21
C VAL A 156 -18.37 0.41 3.75
N GLY A 157 -18.18 1.35 2.82
CA GLY A 157 -19.34 2.01 2.23
C GLY A 157 -19.05 3.20 1.33
N HIS A 158 -20.14 3.84 0.92
CA HIS A 158 -20.12 5.09 0.17
C HIS A 158 -20.09 6.29 1.14
N PRO A 159 -19.15 7.24 0.99
CA PRO A 159 -18.97 8.33 1.96
C PRO A 159 -20.14 9.32 2.02
N LEU A 160 -21.04 9.29 1.03
CA LEU A 160 -22.27 10.09 0.99
C LEU A 160 -23.54 9.27 1.24
N ALA A 161 -23.44 8.01 1.70
CA ALA A 161 -24.60 7.19 2.04
C ALA A 161 -25.20 7.63 3.38
N VAL A 162 -25.94 8.75 3.33
CA VAL A 162 -26.74 9.31 4.42
C VAL A 162 -28.24 9.05 4.18
N GLU A 163 -29.04 8.97 5.23
CA GLU A 163 -30.50 8.76 5.12
C GLU A 163 -31.20 10.06 4.77
N HIS A 164 -30.77 11.17 5.38
CA HIS A 164 -31.24 12.53 5.11
C HIS A 164 -30.08 13.47 4.74
N PRO A 165 -30.31 14.53 3.94
CA PRO A 165 -29.26 15.47 3.53
C PRO A 165 -28.53 16.19 4.68
N ASP A 166 -29.20 16.33 5.83
CA ASP A 166 -28.66 17.00 7.02
C ASP A 166 -27.94 16.03 7.98
N ASP A 167 -27.97 14.72 7.70
CA ASP A 167 -27.29 13.74 8.53
C ASP A 167 -25.77 13.86 8.40
N PRO A 168 -25.02 13.56 9.48
CA PRO A 168 -23.57 13.49 9.39
C PRO A 168 -23.13 12.38 8.43
N PHE A 169 -22.07 12.64 7.66
CA PHE A 169 -21.49 11.60 6.80
C PHE A 169 -21.08 10.36 7.60
N PRO A 170 -21.28 9.15 7.04
CA PRO A 170 -20.91 7.92 7.71
C PRO A 170 -19.41 7.88 7.98
N ARG A 171 -19.04 7.44 9.19
CA ARG A 171 -17.65 7.08 9.49
C ARG A 171 -17.36 5.72 8.86
N LEU A 172 -16.45 5.71 7.89
CA LEU A 172 -16.03 4.55 7.13
C LEU A 172 -14.51 4.37 7.25
N ASP A 173 -14.05 3.13 7.16
CA ASP A 173 -12.63 2.78 7.16
C ASP A 173 -12.13 2.48 5.73
N LEU A 174 -13.03 2.02 4.84
CA LEU A 174 -12.71 1.79 3.43
C LEU A 174 -13.90 2.07 2.50
N GLY A 175 -13.56 2.64 1.34
CA GLY A 175 -14.46 2.81 0.19
C GLY A 175 -14.22 1.72 -0.87
N PRO A 176 -14.55 1.98 -2.14
CA PRO A 176 -14.24 1.04 -3.22
C PRO A 176 -12.74 0.93 -3.47
N VAL A 177 -12.31 -0.18 -4.07
CA VAL A 177 -11.02 -0.21 -4.77
C VAL A 177 -11.12 0.58 -6.08
N ILE A 178 -10.00 0.75 -6.80
CA ILE A 178 -9.93 1.71 -7.91
C ILE A 178 -10.97 1.47 -9.02
N ASN A 179 -11.30 0.20 -9.32
CA ASN A 179 -12.31 -0.18 -10.31
C ASN A 179 -12.80 -1.63 -10.11
N ALA A 180 -13.84 -2.01 -10.85
CA ALA A 180 -14.43 -3.36 -10.80
C ALA A 180 -13.46 -4.47 -11.25
N ALA A 181 -12.53 -4.18 -12.16
CA ALA A 181 -11.55 -5.15 -12.63
C ALA A 181 -10.60 -5.55 -11.49
N LYS A 182 -10.10 -4.58 -10.71
CA LYS A 182 -9.29 -4.84 -9.51
C LYS A 182 -10.09 -5.60 -8.45
N ALA A 183 -11.36 -5.26 -8.26
CA ALA A 183 -12.22 -5.99 -7.31
C ALA A 183 -12.39 -7.47 -7.70
N LYS A 184 -12.58 -7.74 -9.00
CA LYS A 184 -12.62 -9.10 -9.54
C LYS A 184 -11.29 -9.82 -9.34
N GLU A 185 -10.17 -9.19 -9.71
CA GLU A 185 -8.81 -9.75 -9.53
C GLU A 185 -8.55 -10.19 -8.09
N LEU A 186 -8.88 -9.33 -7.11
CA LEU A 186 -8.75 -9.64 -5.68
C LEU A 186 -9.61 -10.84 -5.28
N THR A 187 -10.84 -10.91 -5.78
CA THR A 187 -11.76 -12.02 -5.50
C THR A 187 -11.25 -13.34 -6.08
N ASP A 188 -10.72 -13.29 -7.30
CA ASP A 188 -10.12 -14.45 -7.97
C ASP A 188 -8.87 -14.93 -7.20
N GLN A 189 -7.97 -14.01 -6.80
CA GLN A 189 -6.76 -14.33 -6.01
C GLN A 189 -7.10 -14.96 -4.66
N VAL A 190 -8.11 -14.46 -3.96
CA VAL A 190 -8.58 -15.04 -2.69
C VAL A 190 -9.15 -16.43 -2.91
N THR A 191 -9.95 -16.62 -3.96
CA THR A 191 -10.55 -17.93 -4.28
C THR A 191 -9.45 -18.94 -4.60
N GLU A 192 -8.52 -18.57 -5.48
CA GLU A 192 -7.37 -19.40 -5.85
C GLU A 192 -6.51 -19.75 -4.62
N ALA A 193 -6.25 -18.81 -3.73
CA ALA A 193 -5.47 -19.08 -2.52
C ALA A 193 -6.16 -20.12 -1.63
N VAL A 194 -7.48 -20.02 -1.45
CA VAL A 194 -8.27 -20.99 -0.67
C VAL A 194 -8.28 -22.35 -1.35
N ASP A 195 -8.50 -22.41 -2.67
CA ASP A 195 -8.50 -23.66 -3.45
C ASP A 195 -7.14 -24.38 -3.39
N ARG A 196 -6.05 -23.62 -3.25
CA ARG A 196 -4.69 -24.15 -3.09
C ARG A 196 -4.33 -24.51 -1.65
N GLY A 197 -5.19 -24.23 -0.67
CA GLY A 197 -5.02 -24.66 0.73
C GLY A 197 -4.82 -23.54 1.76
N ALA A 198 -4.97 -22.26 1.38
CA ALA A 198 -5.05 -21.19 2.36
C ALA A 198 -6.33 -21.33 3.21
N VAL A 199 -6.25 -21.05 4.51
CA VAL A 199 -7.40 -21.18 5.41
C VAL A 199 -8.05 -19.81 5.62
N PRO A 200 -9.33 -19.61 5.23
CA PRO A 200 -10.01 -18.35 5.48
C PRO A 200 -10.31 -18.17 6.97
N LEU A 201 -9.77 -17.11 7.57
CA LEU A 201 -9.99 -16.75 8.98
C LEU A 201 -11.09 -15.70 9.15
N TYR A 202 -11.20 -14.78 8.18
CA TYR A 202 -12.22 -13.74 8.18
C TYR A 202 -12.63 -13.38 6.75
N ARG A 203 -13.91 -13.09 6.58
CA ARG A 203 -14.49 -12.49 5.37
C ARG A 203 -15.60 -11.54 5.80
N GLY A 204 -15.43 -10.26 5.51
CA GLY A 204 -16.48 -9.25 5.72
C GLY A 204 -17.72 -9.57 4.88
N ARG A 205 -18.88 -9.12 5.33
CA ARG A 205 -20.16 -9.39 4.66
C ARG A 205 -20.63 -8.12 3.94
N PRO A 206 -21.06 -8.20 2.67
CA PRO A 206 -21.58 -7.04 1.95
C PRO A 206 -22.78 -6.38 2.64
N ALA A 207 -23.59 -7.15 3.37
CA ALA A 207 -24.74 -6.65 4.12
C ALA A 207 -24.37 -5.67 5.25
N ASP A 208 -23.12 -5.70 5.72
CA ASP A 208 -22.64 -4.80 6.77
C ASP A 208 -22.17 -3.44 6.19
N ALA A 209 -22.17 -3.29 4.85
CA ALA A 209 -21.72 -2.08 4.17
C ALA A 209 -22.85 -1.06 3.94
N ARG A 210 -22.48 0.23 3.94
CA ARG A 210 -23.42 1.35 3.71
C ARG A 210 -23.36 1.83 2.27
N PHE A 211 -24.47 1.71 1.55
CA PHE A 211 -24.57 2.13 0.14
C PHE A 211 -25.81 2.98 -0.10
N LEU A 212 -25.75 3.78 -1.18
CA LEU A 212 -26.92 4.46 -1.70
C LEU A 212 -27.88 3.46 -2.39
N PRO A 213 -29.20 3.70 -2.41
CA PRO A 213 -30.13 2.88 -3.18
C PRO A 213 -29.74 2.80 -4.66
N GLY A 214 -29.65 1.57 -5.19
CA GLY A 214 -29.30 1.33 -6.59
C GLY A 214 -27.84 1.62 -6.96
N GLN A 215 -26.97 1.87 -5.99
CA GLN A 215 -25.56 2.13 -6.23
C GLN A 215 -24.86 0.92 -6.87
N ASP A 216 -24.00 1.17 -7.86
CA ASP A 216 -23.05 0.18 -8.33
C ASP A 216 -22.01 -0.14 -7.23
N THR A 217 -21.93 -1.41 -6.87
CA THR A 217 -21.03 -1.93 -5.83
C THR A 217 -19.93 -2.84 -6.39
N SER A 218 -19.79 -2.93 -7.71
CA SER A 218 -18.83 -3.82 -8.39
C SER A 218 -17.37 -3.56 -8.06
N ALA A 219 -17.02 -2.33 -7.67
CA ALA A 219 -15.68 -1.95 -7.22
C ALA A 219 -15.47 -2.09 -5.69
N TYR A 220 -16.43 -2.62 -4.93
CA TYR A 220 -16.29 -2.78 -3.49
C TYR A 220 -15.82 -4.19 -3.14
N VAL A 221 -14.80 -4.26 -2.27
CA VAL A 221 -14.25 -5.52 -1.77
C VAL A 221 -14.33 -5.49 -0.25
N GLN A 222 -14.86 -6.56 0.33
CA GLN A 222 -14.91 -6.72 1.78
C GLN A 222 -13.55 -7.16 2.31
N PRO A 223 -13.17 -6.79 3.55
CA PRO A 223 -11.93 -7.26 4.14
C PRO A 223 -11.89 -8.79 4.22
N VAL A 224 -10.77 -9.38 3.80
CA VAL A 224 -10.52 -10.83 3.87
C VAL A 224 -9.25 -11.08 4.65
N THR A 225 -9.21 -12.13 5.46
CA THR A 225 -7.99 -12.60 6.11
C THR A 225 -7.80 -14.10 5.85
N LEU A 226 -6.63 -14.44 5.32
CA LEU A 226 -6.23 -15.81 5.01
C LEU A 226 -5.03 -16.22 5.87
N LEU A 227 -5.08 -17.43 6.41
CA LEU A 227 -3.95 -18.08 7.06
C LEU A 227 -3.19 -18.93 6.05
N ASN A 228 -1.88 -18.76 6.06
CA ASN A 228 -0.87 -19.55 5.38
C ASN A 228 -1.16 -19.81 3.89
N PRO A 229 -1.25 -18.77 3.04
CA PRO A 229 -1.30 -18.97 1.60
C PRO A 229 -0.07 -19.77 1.15
N PRO A 230 -0.26 -20.86 0.38
CA PRO A 230 0.86 -21.71 -0.04
C PRO A 230 1.75 -20.98 -1.06
N PRO A 231 3.03 -21.35 -1.21
CA PRO A 231 3.94 -20.77 -2.22
C PRO A 231 3.43 -20.79 -3.66
N SER A 232 2.50 -21.68 -3.98
CA SER A 232 1.86 -21.76 -5.29
C SER A 232 0.75 -20.72 -5.51
N SER A 233 0.36 -19.96 -4.49
CA SER A 233 -0.60 -18.85 -4.58
C SER A 233 0.13 -17.52 -4.84
N PRO A 234 -0.40 -16.64 -5.70
CA PRO A 234 0.15 -15.29 -5.89
C PRO A 234 0.26 -14.49 -4.57
N LEU A 235 -0.68 -14.68 -3.65
CA LEU A 235 -0.70 -14.04 -2.32
C LEU A 235 0.48 -14.45 -1.42
N HIS A 236 1.29 -15.44 -1.84
CA HIS A 236 2.52 -15.80 -1.16
C HIS A 236 3.71 -14.89 -1.52
N HIS A 237 3.72 -14.24 -2.68
CA HIS A 237 4.88 -13.44 -3.12
C HIS A 237 4.53 -12.01 -3.55
N ALA A 238 3.27 -11.78 -3.92
CA ALA A 238 2.80 -10.50 -4.45
C ALA A 238 1.89 -9.78 -3.44
N GLU A 239 1.96 -8.45 -3.49
CA GLU A 239 1.01 -7.59 -2.79
C GLU A 239 -0.36 -7.66 -3.49
N PRO A 240 -1.47 -7.89 -2.75
CA PRO A 240 -2.80 -7.90 -3.35
C PRO A 240 -3.25 -6.51 -3.82
N PHE A 241 -2.75 -5.45 -3.16
CA PHE A 241 -3.14 -4.06 -3.38
C PHE A 241 -4.66 -3.85 -3.20
N GLY A 242 -5.17 -4.35 -2.08
CA GLY A 242 -6.58 -4.35 -1.70
C GLY A 242 -6.76 -4.86 -0.26
N PRO A 243 -7.99 -4.90 0.28
CA PRO A 243 -8.25 -5.22 1.68
C PRO A 243 -8.17 -6.74 1.96
N VAL A 244 -7.06 -7.36 1.57
CA VAL A 244 -6.77 -8.79 1.74
C VAL A 244 -5.51 -8.91 2.61
N ASP A 245 -5.68 -9.53 3.76
CA ASP A 245 -4.59 -9.84 4.70
C ASP A 245 -4.21 -11.32 4.66
N THR A 246 -2.92 -11.56 4.82
CA THR A 246 -2.33 -12.89 4.93
C THR A 246 -1.60 -13.02 6.26
N ILE A 247 -1.71 -14.17 6.91
CA ILE A 247 -0.99 -14.49 8.15
C ILE A 247 -0.12 -15.72 7.88
N VAL A 248 1.17 -15.62 8.16
CA VAL A 248 2.15 -16.71 8.04
C VAL A 248 2.69 -17.03 9.43
N LEU A 249 2.79 -18.32 9.78
CA LEU A 249 3.29 -18.75 11.08
C LEU A 249 4.73 -19.24 10.98
N VAL A 250 5.56 -18.85 11.94
CA VAL A 250 6.98 -19.19 12.02
C VAL A 250 7.35 -19.62 13.44
N ASP A 251 8.34 -20.49 13.57
CA ASP A 251 8.77 -21.05 14.85
C ASP A 251 10.14 -20.51 15.30
N THR A 252 10.94 -20.00 14.35
CA THR A 252 12.28 -19.45 14.62
C THR A 252 12.47 -18.04 14.07
N GLU A 253 13.43 -17.29 14.62
CA GLU A 253 13.80 -15.97 14.09
C GLU A 253 14.29 -16.03 12.63
N ALA A 254 14.98 -17.11 12.26
CA ALA A 254 15.43 -17.31 10.88
C ALA A 254 14.26 -17.46 9.91
N GLU A 255 13.23 -18.22 10.31
CA GLU A 255 11.99 -18.34 9.55
C GLU A 255 11.21 -17.03 9.51
N LEU A 256 11.16 -16.27 10.60
CA LEU A 256 10.56 -14.93 10.64
C LEU A 256 11.17 -14.04 9.56
N LEU A 257 12.50 -13.91 9.54
CA LEU A 257 13.21 -13.11 8.53
C LEU A 257 12.99 -13.63 7.11
N ALA A 258 13.05 -14.96 6.92
CA ALA A 258 12.84 -15.57 5.61
C ALA A 258 11.42 -15.29 5.09
N ALA A 259 10.39 -15.46 5.92
CA ALA A 259 9.00 -15.22 5.55
C ALA A 259 8.69 -13.72 5.35
N MET A 260 9.32 -12.84 6.13
CA MET A 260 9.19 -11.39 5.95
C MET A 260 9.86 -10.89 4.67
N ASN A 261 10.89 -11.57 4.20
CA ASN A 261 11.60 -11.26 2.94
C ASN A 261 11.11 -12.08 1.74
N ALA A 262 10.19 -13.04 1.93
CA ALA A 262 9.62 -13.89 0.86
C ALA A 262 8.68 -13.09 -0.05
N SER A 263 9.27 -12.32 -0.96
CA SER A 263 8.58 -11.36 -1.83
C SER A 263 9.39 -11.08 -3.10
N ASN A 264 8.75 -10.44 -4.08
CA ASN A 264 9.43 -9.90 -5.26
C ASN A 264 9.95 -8.46 -5.03
N GLY A 265 10.08 -8.05 -3.77
CA GLY A 265 10.39 -6.70 -3.31
C GLY A 265 9.55 -6.34 -2.09
N ALA A 266 10.03 -5.40 -1.28
CA ALA A 266 9.27 -4.80 -0.19
C ALA A 266 9.69 -3.33 -0.07
N LEU A 267 8.78 -2.47 0.36
CA LEU A 267 9.02 -1.03 0.49
C LEU A 267 9.21 -0.64 1.95
N VAL A 268 8.42 -1.25 2.83
CA VAL A 268 8.47 -1.08 4.27
C VAL A 268 8.24 -2.42 4.98
N ALA A 269 8.84 -2.58 6.14
CA ALA A 269 8.53 -3.67 7.06
C ALA A 269 8.50 -3.12 8.49
N THR A 270 7.77 -3.79 9.37
CA THR A 270 7.73 -3.46 10.79
C THR A 270 7.73 -4.73 11.64
N LEU A 271 8.21 -4.62 12.88
CA LEU A 271 8.28 -5.70 13.86
C LEU A 271 7.69 -5.22 15.19
N SER A 272 6.68 -5.92 15.68
CA SER A 272 6.18 -5.79 17.05
C SER A 272 6.89 -6.83 17.91
N THR A 273 7.64 -6.35 18.90
CA THR A 273 8.40 -7.16 19.85
C THR A 273 8.69 -6.35 21.10
N ASP A 274 8.70 -7.02 22.25
CA ASP A 274 9.13 -6.41 23.52
C ASP A 274 10.67 -6.46 23.70
N ASP A 275 11.37 -7.17 22.81
CA ASP A 275 12.83 -7.26 22.80
C ASP A 275 13.45 -6.25 21.83
N ARG A 276 13.95 -5.15 22.41
CA ARG A 276 14.65 -4.11 21.68
C ARG A 276 15.89 -4.61 20.91
N ALA A 277 16.66 -5.52 21.47
CA ALA A 277 17.87 -6.02 20.80
C ALA A 277 17.50 -6.83 19.54
N THR A 278 16.39 -7.55 19.59
CA THR A 278 15.82 -8.25 18.44
C THR A 278 15.29 -7.27 17.40
N TYR A 279 14.62 -6.20 17.80
CA TYR A 279 14.20 -5.13 16.89
C TYR A 279 15.38 -4.49 16.15
N GLU A 280 16.42 -4.08 16.88
CA GLU A 280 17.60 -3.43 16.30
C GLU A 280 18.36 -4.37 15.36
N ARG A 281 18.56 -5.64 15.76
CA ARG A 281 19.25 -6.66 14.94
C ARG A 281 18.51 -6.97 13.64
N HIS A 282 17.20 -7.17 13.72
CA HIS A 282 16.39 -7.57 12.56
C HIS A 282 16.02 -6.38 11.68
N GLY A 283 15.90 -5.17 12.24
CA GLY A 283 15.67 -3.95 11.48
C GLY A 283 16.79 -3.66 10.46
N GLU A 284 17.99 -4.23 10.63
CA GLU A 284 19.05 -4.16 9.62
C GLU A 284 18.90 -5.13 8.45
N LEU A 285 18.19 -6.24 8.69
CA LEU A 285 18.01 -7.36 7.75
C LEU A 285 16.68 -7.30 6.99
N LEU A 286 15.80 -6.41 7.41
CA LEU A 286 14.54 -6.08 6.75
C LEU A 286 14.70 -4.81 5.92
N VAL A 287 13.78 -4.59 4.98
CA VAL A 287 13.77 -3.36 4.17
C VAL A 287 13.71 -2.13 5.08
N LYS A 288 14.77 -1.35 5.08
CA LYS A 288 14.80 -0.01 5.67
C LYS A 288 14.12 0.95 4.71
N ALA A 289 13.06 1.63 5.16
CA ALA A 289 12.80 2.98 4.65
C ALA A 289 13.96 3.87 5.14
N VAL A 290 15.05 3.92 4.39
CA VAL A 290 16.21 4.75 4.75
C VAL A 290 15.86 6.21 4.44
N THR A 291 15.34 6.94 5.43
CA THR A 291 15.56 8.39 5.50
C THR A 291 16.75 8.63 6.43
N GLN A 292 17.96 8.65 5.87
CA GLN A 292 19.13 9.22 6.55
C GLN A 292 19.08 10.73 6.39
N GLY A 293 18.80 11.43 7.49
CA GLY A 293 18.80 12.89 7.58
C GLY A 293 18.75 13.32 9.05
N PRO A 294 19.02 14.61 9.35
CA PRO A 294 18.86 15.19 10.68
C PRO A 294 17.51 14.81 11.30
N PRO A 295 17.40 14.68 12.63
CA PRO A 295 16.18 14.25 13.31
C PRO A 295 14.90 15.01 12.92
N GLY A 296 15.04 16.26 12.44
CA GLY A 296 13.93 17.10 11.96
C GLY A 296 13.62 17.03 10.46
N GLU A 297 14.41 16.28 9.68
CA GLU A 297 14.30 16.17 8.21
C GLU A 297 13.78 14.80 7.75
N ARG A 298 13.49 13.89 8.68
CA ARG A 298 12.83 12.63 8.39
C ARG A 298 11.37 12.92 8.02
N LEU A 299 11.02 12.72 6.75
CA LEU A 299 9.65 12.90 6.28
C LEU A 299 8.68 12.03 7.11
N PRO A 300 7.54 12.57 7.58
CA PRO A 300 6.56 11.80 8.33
C PRO A 300 5.96 10.65 7.50
N GLY A 301 6.24 9.41 7.92
CA GLY A 301 5.58 8.17 7.51
C GLY A 301 6.14 7.03 8.37
N ASN A 302 5.39 6.11 8.98
CA ASN A 302 3.97 5.76 8.83
C ASN A 302 3.27 5.45 10.18
N PHE A 303 3.79 5.89 11.33
CA PHE A 303 3.05 5.91 12.61
C PHE A 303 3.63 7.01 13.53
N PRO A 304 3.10 8.25 13.47
CA PRO A 304 3.70 9.41 14.13
C PRO A 304 3.66 9.41 15.66
N GLU A 305 3.04 8.42 16.30
CA GLU A 305 2.81 8.41 17.76
C GLU A 305 3.53 7.29 18.53
N TYR A 306 4.33 6.44 17.87
CA TYR A 306 5.18 5.51 18.60
C TYR A 306 6.48 6.20 19.03
N ARG A 307 6.51 6.64 20.29
CA ARG A 307 7.78 6.88 20.98
C ARG A 307 8.31 5.53 21.46
N LEU A 308 9.56 5.22 21.11
CA LEU A 308 10.35 4.24 21.85
C LEU A 308 10.31 4.66 23.33
N ARG A 309 9.60 3.91 24.16
CA ARG A 309 9.72 4.06 25.60
C ARG A 309 10.95 3.25 26.04
N PRO A 310 11.81 3.85 26.89
CA PRO A 310 13.02 3.18 27.38
C PRO A 310 12.70 1.92 28.16
#